data_AF-A0A4R3TL65-F1
#
_entry.id   AF-A0A4R3TL65-F1
#
_cell.length_a   1.000
_cell.length_b   1.000
_cell.length_c   1.000
_cell.angle_alpha   90.00
_cell.angle_beta   90.00
_cell.angle_gamma   90.00
#
_symmetry.space_group_name_H-M   'P 1'
#
loop_
_entity.id
_entity.type
_entity.pdbx_description
1 polymer ?
#
loop_
_entity_poly.entity_id
_entity_poly.type
_entity_poly.pdbx_seq_one_letter_code
_entity_poly.pdbx_strand_id
1 'polypeptide(L)'
;MEKEEILAKSRIEQQGKDERELYILRNASNIAVYTGFVACFIISILELLFMGSLSFSNWAVYCAMMAGLFYVKYMALHLRHEGIAFFVYSVLTLLFTAIYVYRIIL
;
A
#
# COMPACT_ATOMS: atom_id res chain seq x y z
N MET A 1 33.73 -15.46 26.19
CA MET A 1 33.35 -14.44 25.20
C MET A 1 32.93 -13.21 25.98
N GLU A 2 33.64 -12.11 25.80
CA GLU A 2 33.26 -10.84 26.42
C GLU A 2 32.05 -10.26 25.68
N LYS A 3 31.10 -9.71 26.44
CA LYS A 3 29.84 -9.11 25.94
C LYS A 3 30.06 -8.15 24.76
N GLU A 4 31.19 -7.45 24.77
CA GLU A 4 31.64 -6.53 23.72
C GLU A 4 31.85 -7.23 22.36
N GLU A 5 32.46 -8.41 22.32
CA GLU A 5 32.67 -9.17 21.07
C GLU A 5 31.34 -9.64 20.45
N ILE A 6 30.39 -10.04 21.30
CA ILE A 6 29.05 -10.48 20.86
C ILE A 6 28.29 -9.30 20.25
N LEU A 7 28.34 -8.12 20.89
CA LEU A 7 27.71 -6.91 20.39
C LEU A 7 28.39 -6.38 19.12
N ALA A 8 29.72 -6.49 19.02
CA ALA A 8 30.45 -6.12 17.81
C ALA A 8 30.08 -7.00 16.61
N LYS A 9 30.04 -8.34 16.80
CA LYS A 9 29.57 -9.28 15.78
C LYS A 9 28.12 -9.01 15.37
N SER A 10 27.22 -8.83 16.33
CA SER A 10 25.80 -8.52 16.05
C SER A 10 25.64 -7.22 15.25
N ARG A 11 26.39 -6.16 15.57
CA ARG A 11 26.35 -4.89 14.82
C ARG A 11 26.87 -5.01 13.38
N ILE A 12 27.91 -5.83 13.17
CA ILE A 12 28.45 -6.12 11.84
C ILE A 12 27.46 -6.96 11.02
N GLU A 13 26.83 -7.96 11.64
CA GLU A 13 25.83 -8.83 11.01
C GLU A 13 24.53 -8.08 10.65
N GLN A 14 24.05 -7.17 11.50
CA GLN A 14 22.84 -6.37 11.24
C GLN A 14 23.08 -5.16 10.33
N GLN A 15 24.32 -4.86 9.92
CA GLN A 15 24.67 -3.70 9.07
C GLN A 15 24.07 -2.37 9.56
N GLY A 16 23.89 -2.22 10.88
CA GLY A 16 23.29 -1.03 11.48
C GLY A 16 21.78 -0.85 11.29
N LYS A 17 21.04 -1.83 10.74
CA LYS A 17 19.57 -1.81 10.69
C LYS A 17 19.01 -2.53 11.91
N ASP A 18 18.36 -1.78 12.78
CA ASP A 18 17.65 -2.35 13.92
C ASP A 18 16.41 -3.12 13.40
N GLU A 19 16.35 -4.43 13.67
CA GLU A 19 15.21 -5.27 13.34
C GLU A 19 13.89 -4.71 13.90
N ARG A 20 13.97 -4.02 15.05
CA ARG A 20 12.83 -3.34 15.65
C ARG A 20 12.33 -2.19 14.78
N GLU A 21 13.23 -1.40 14.20
CA GLU A 21 12.87 -0.31 13.29
C GLU A 21 12.20 -0.84 12.02
N LEU A 22 12.74 -1.92 11.44
CA LEU A 22 12.14 -2.56 10.26
C LEU A 22 10.74 -3.11 10.55
N TYR A 23 10.55 -3.73 11.71
CA TYR A 23 9.24 -4.20 12.17
C TYR A 23 8.25 -3.05 12.34
N ILE A 24 8.67 -1.97 13.02
CA ILE A 24 7.82 -0.78 13.22
C ILE A 24 7.46 -0.16 11.87
N LEU A 25 8.40 -0.03 10.95
CA LEU A 25 8.17 0.52 9.61
C LEU A 25 7.17 -0.32 8.82
N ARG A 26 7.28 -1.65 8.90
CA ARG A 26 6.33 -2.57 8.23
C ARG A 26 4.93 -2.47 8.82
N ASN A 27 4.81 -2.35 10.13
CA ASN A 27 3.53 -2.13 10.80
C ASN A 27 2.93 -0.76 10.45
N ALA A 28 3.75 0.29 10.41
CA ALA A 28 3.33 1.63 9.99
C ALA A 28 2.81 1.62 8.54
N SER A 29 3.44 0.87 7.64
CA SER A 29 2.96 0.70 6.26
C SER A 29 1.56 0.07 6.21
N ASN A 30 1.28 -0.93 7.05
CA ASN A 30 -0.07 -1.52 7.11
C ASN A 30 -1.09 -0.51 7.63
N ILE A 31 -0.75 0.21 8.69
CA ILE A 31 -1.61 1.26 9.25
C ILE A 31 -1.88 2.35 8.22
N ALA A 32 -0.86 2.77 7.47
CA ALA A 32 -0.97 3.79 6.43
C ALA A 32 -1.99 3.41 5.34
N VAL A 33 -2.04 2.13 4.94
CA VAL A 33 -3.03 1.62 3.99
C VAL A 33 -4.45 1.74 4.54
N TYR A 34 -4.66 1.39 5.81
CA TYR A 34 -5.97 1.52 6.45
C TYR A 34 -6.38 2.98 6.62
N THR A 35 -5.47 3.85 7.03
CA THR A 35 -5.76 5.29 7.13
C THR A 35 -6.06 5.89 5.77
N GLY A 36 -5.36 5.45 4.72
CA GLY A 36 -5.63 5.85 3.33
C GLY A 36 -7.03 5.41 2.87
N PHE A 37 -7.45 4.19 3.21
CA PHE A 37 -8.80 3.71 2.92
C PHE A 37 -9.87 4.57 3.58
N VAL A 38 -9.72 4.86 4.88
CA VAL A 38 -10.66 5.70 5.63
C VAL A 38 -10.74 7.11 5.02
N ALA A 39 -9.59 7.70 4.67
CA ALA A 39 -9.57 8.99 3.98
C ALA A 39 -10.30 8.94 2.64
N CYS A 40 -10.06 7.90 1.83
CA CYS A 40 -10.73 7.72 0.54
C CYS A 40 -12.25 7.60 0.69
N PHE A 41 -12.68 6.89 1.72
CA PHE A 41 -14.09 6.69 2.03
C PHE A 41 -14.78 7.99 2.45
N ILE A 42 -14.16 8.78 3.34
CA ILE A 42 -14.68 10.09 3.77
C ILE A 42 -14.79 11.03 2.56
N ILE A 43 -13.76 11.13 1.72
CA ILE A 43 -13.78 11.96 0.51
C ILE A 43 -14.90 11.52 -0.43
N SER A 44 -15.07 10.21 -0.64
CA SER A 44 -16.12 9.67 -1.51
C SER A 44 -17.52 10.00 -1.01
N ILE A 45 -17.75 9.97 0.31
CA ILE A 45 -19.03 10.38 0.91
C ILE A 45 -19.27 11.87 0.68
N LEU A 46 -18.26 12.71 0.91
CA LEU A 46 -18.38 14.15 0.71
C LEU A 46 -18.69 14.47 -0.75
N GLU A 47 -17.98 13.88 -1.71
CA GLU A 47 -18.27 14.07 -3.14
C GLU A 47 -19.68 13.58 -3.51
N LEU A 48 -20.14 12.47 -2.95
CA LEU A 48 -21.49 12.00 -3.21
C LEU A 48 -22.55 12.97 -2.67
N LEU A 49 -22.33 13.57 -1.50
CA LEU A 49 -23.25 14.53 -0.88
C LEU A 49 -23.27 15.88 -1.60
N PHE A 50 -22.10 16.39 -2.00
CA PHE A 50 -21.98 17.74 -2.57
C PHE A 50 -22.00 17.80 -4.10
N MET A 51 -21.50 16.76 -4.76
CA MET A 51 -21.35 16.70 -6.23
C MET A 51 -22.25 15.63 -6.87
N GLY A 52 -22.95 14.81 -6.07
CA GLY A 52 -23.83 13.74 -6.58
C GLY A 52 -23.08 12.64 -7.35
N SER A 53 -21.75 12.56 -7.21
CA SER A 53 -20.92 11.60 -7.95
C SER A 53 -19.82 11.01 -7.07
N LEU A 54 -19.32 9.84 -7.46
CA LEU A 54 -18.26 9.14 -6.76
C LEU A 54 -16.87 9.54 -7.31
N SER A 55 -15.90 9.63 -6.40
CA SER A 55 -14.51 9.99 -6.69
C SER A 55 -13.73 8.85 -7.35
N PHE A 56 -13.95 8.60 -8.65
CA PHE A 56 -13.25 7.53 -9.37
C PHE A 56 -11.73 7.75 -9.41
N SER A 57 -11.25 9.00 -9.44
CA SER A 57 -9.82 9.32 -9.34
C SER A 57 -9.21 8.86 -8.02
N ASN A 58 -9.88 9.11 -6.90
CA ASN A 58 -9.40 8.75 -5.58
C ASN A 58 -9.29 7.22 -5.41
N TRP A 59 -10.33 6.51 -5.85
CA TRP A 59 -10.30 5.04 -5.84
C TRP A 59 -9.26 4.46 -6.80
N ALA A 60 -9.02 5.09 -7.96
CA ALA A 60 -7.96 4.65 -8.88
C ALA A 60 -6.57 4.72 -8.22
N VAL A 61 -6.27 5.84 -7.53
CA VAL A 61 -5.01 6.04 -6.81
C VAL A 61 -4.87 5.04 -5.66
N TYR A 62 -5.92 4.85 -4.86
CA TYR A 62 -5.88 3.88 -3.76
C TYR A 62 -5.65 2.44 -4.27
N CYS A 63 -6.36 2.02 -5.32
CA CYS A 63 -6.15 0.72 -5.94
C CYS A 63 -4.71 0.56 -6.48
N ALA A 64 -4.12 1.63 -7.02
CA ALA A 64 -2.75 1.59 -7.53
C ALA A 64 -1.73 1.38 -6.40
N MET A 65 -1.93 2.05 -5.26
CA MET A 65 -1.12 1.84 -4.06
C MET A 65 -1.24 0.40 -3.55
N MET A 66 -2.45 -0.16 -3.52
CA MET A 66 -2.69 -1.55 -3.12
C MET A 66 -2.03 -2.55 -4.08
N ALA A 67 -2.11 -2.31 -5.40
CA ALA A 67 -1.40 -3.11 -6.38
C ALA A 67 0.11 -3.14 -6.10
N GLY A 68 0.72 -1.98 -5.83
CA GLY A 68 2.14 -1.90 -5.46
C GLY A 68 2.48 -2.69 -4.18
N LEU A 69 1.65 -2.58 -3.14
CA LEU A 69 1.83 -3.33 -1.89
C LEU A 69 1.78 -4.86 -2.15
N PHE A 70 0.77 -5.33 -2.87
CA PHE A 70 0.62 -6.75 -3.17
C PHE A 70 1.70 -7.27 -4.13
N TYR A 71 2.19 -6.44 -5.05
CA TYR A 71 3.33 -6.78 -5.90
C TYR A 71 4.59 -7.04 -5.07
N VAL A 72 4.93 -6.14 -4.14
CA VAL A 72 6.09 -6.32 -3.25
C VAL A 72 5.93 -7.57 -2.38
N LYS A 73 4.73 -7.80 -1.82
CA LYS A 73 4.44 -9.02 -1.04
C LYS A 73 4.55 -10.28 -1.89
N TYR A 74 4.06 -10.26 -3.12
CA TYR A 74 4.17 -11.38 -4.06
C TYR A 74 5.63 -11.69 -4.41
N MET A 75 6.44 -10.67 -4.71
CA MET A 75 7.86 -10.84 -5.03
C MET A 75 8.69 -11.35 -3.84
N ALA A 76 8.30 -10.98 -2.62
CA ALA A 76 9.02 -11.39 -1.41
C ALA A 76 8.56 -12.76 -0.86
N LEU A 77 7.28 -13.10 -0.95
CA LEU A 77 6.69 -14.30 -0.33
C LEU A 77 6.35 -15.40 -1.35
N HIS A 78 6.27 -15.08 -2.64
CA HIS A 78 5.85 -15.98 -3.73
C HIS A 78 4.50 -16.68 -3.51
N LEU A 79 3.63 -16.09 -2.70
CA LEU A 79 2.30 -16.62 -2.38
C LEU A 79 1.30 -16.29 -3.50
N ARG A 80 0.61 -17.30 -4.03
CA ARG A 80 -0.34 -17.13 -5.16
C ARG A 80 -1.44 -16.10 -4.90
N HIS A 81 -1.98 -16.05 -3.68
CA HIS A 81 -3.07 -15.12 -3.34
C HIS A 81 -2.61 -13.65 -3.39
N GLU A 82 -1.36 -13.35 -3.05
CA GLU A 82 -0.81 -11.99 -3.15
C GLU A 82 -0.69 -11.57 -4.62
N GLY A 83 -0.28 -12.50 -5.50
CA GLY A 83 -0.22 -12.26 -6.95
C GLY A 83 -1.60 -12.03 -7.57
N ILE A 84 -2.61 -12.79 -7.15
CA ILE A 84 -4.00 -12.59 -7.57
C ILE A 84 -4.49 -11.20 -7.11
N ALA A 85 -4.24 -10.83 -5.85
CA ALA A 85 -4.61 -9.52 -5.34
C ALA A 85 -3.95 -8.38 -6.13
N PHE A 86 -2.65 -8.48 -6.43
CA PHE A 86 -1.95 -7.54 -7.31
C PHE A 86 -2.65 -7.38 -8.67
N PHE A 87 -3.00 -8.49 -9.33
CA PHE A 87 -3.67 -8.45 -10.63
C PHE A 87 -5.04 -7.78 -10.54
N VAL A 88 -5.85 -8.15 -9.54
CA VAL A 88 -7.18 -7.55 -9.31
C VAL A 88 -7.10 -6.05 -9.09
N TYR A 89 -6.23 -5.59 -8.19
CA TYR A 89 -6.07 -4.16 -7.93
C TYR A 89 -5.52 -3.40 -9.15
N SER A 90 -4.65 -4.01 -9.94
CA SER A 90 -4.14 -3.41 -11.18
C SER A 90 -5.25 -3.21 -12.22
N VAL A 91 -6.13 -4.21 -12.39
CA VAL A 91 -7.30 -4.10 -13.27
C VAL A 91 -8.25 -3.01 -12.76
N LEU A 92 -8.52 -2.96 -11.45
CA LEU A 92 -9.37 -1.92 -10.86
C LEU A 92 -8.81 -0.51 -11.08
N THR A 93 -7.48 -0.32 -10.93
CA THR A 93 -6.82 0.94 -11.24
C THR A 93 -7.07 1.38 -12.67
N LEU A 94 -6.90 0.48 -13.64
CA LEU A 94 -7.15 0.79 -15.05
C LEU A 94 -8.61 1.13 -15.31
N LEU A 95 -9.54 0.36 -14.74
CA LEU A 95 -10.98 0.60 -14.88
C LEU A 95 -11.41 1.95 -14.29
N PHE A 96 -11.01 2.27 -13.06
CA PHE A 96 -11.36 3.54 -12.44
C PHE A 96 -10.71 4.73 -13.13
N THR A 97 -9.47 4.57 -13.62
CA THR A 97 -8.80 5.61 -14.42
C THR A 97 -9.56 5.84 -15.75
N ALA A 98 -9.96 4.76 -16.44
CA ALA A 98 -10.73 4.88 -17.67
C ALA A 98 -12.08 5.56 -17.45
N ILE A 99 -12.80 5.21 -16.37
CA ILE A 99 -14.08 5.86 -16.00
C ILE A 99 -13.86 7.34 -15.68
N TYR A 100 -12.80 7.66 -14.93
CA TYR A 100 -12.46 9.04 -14.60
C TYR A 100 -12.16 9.87 -15.86
N VAL A 101 -11.34 9.35 -16.77
CA VAL A 101 -11.03 10.00 -18.05
C VAL A 101 -12.28 10.17 -18.91
N TYR A 102 -13.13 9.14 -19.00
CA TYR A 102 -14.39 9.21 -19.73
C TYR A 102 -15.31 10.33 -19.20
N ARG A 103 -15.43 10.47 -17.87
CA ARG A 103 -16.23 11.53 -17.23
C ARG A 103 -15.67 12.94 -17.40
N ILE A 104 -14.37 13.08 -17.64
CA ILE A 104 -13.76 14.39 -17.91
C ILE A 104 -13.99 14.82 -19.36
N ILE A 105 -13.94 13.86 -20.28
CA ILE A 105 -14.00 14.13 -21.73
C ILE A 105 -15.44 14.33 -22.21
N LEU A 106 -16.41 13.60 -21.63
CA LEU A 106 -17.80 13.55 -22.09
C LEU A 106 -18.76 14.14 -21.04
#